data_AF-A0A348XH86-F1
#
_entry.id   AF-A0A348XH86-F1
#
_cell.length_a   1.000
_cell.length_b   1.000
_cell.length_c   1.000
_cell.angle_alpha   90.00
_cell.angle_beta   90.00
_cell.angle_gamma   90.00
#
_symmetry.space_group_name_H-M   'P 1'
#
loop_
_entity.id
_entity.type
_entity.pdbx_description
1 polymer ?
#
loop_
_entity_poly.entity_id
_entity_poly.type
_entity_poly.pdbx_seq_one_letter_code
_entity_poly.pdbx_strand_id
1 'polypeptide(L)'
;MSVCVVVLDLEEATALVRWGYHFAFARSIALCIAYPKRAVDDKDSPLACAVRKTLEKLAAEHPKPCPRDDTEAAILPELVATTAILTARPQAKEVIDLVREQKAQLLIVGKTEGKSPRILANDLFLHAPCDTLLLRPGAGGDHGCKRVLIPTAGGVHAATALRWGHDVALRYDGELTPLFVENEFGPLAEAVGEHRLTGILAQIGLAKSAWVQPQVVVADDIQQGINAAAHAGCDLLLVGASDRGYVRRMLFSTLPHRLMAGPHAMAVGAMRRGKPLGTRIRDAVEDWLDLRIPQLERDERIELVEKLEDGARWSFDFMTLMCLSTAIAAFGLILDSTAVVIGAMLVAPLMTPLLAAGFGLVQGNGQLVRTAARSVAYGFMLALGIGVICALLTPTARLTGEMLGRGSPNIYDLMVAGISGLAAAFALSRPNLSAALPGVAIAAALVPPLATSGISLAYGEIANARGAALLFTTNVVAIVLAASAVFYARGVRGNRKSGTRRLWVRRLMLGLCLVGGVLMVPLSSVVFGEFRANRYQLSREQRALLQERLTAVGGRFLRSHGSDAGIELWIEAPRMLTGEEVAALRAELKERGRPVRVHTDLVIDVPAASD
;
A
#
# COMPACT_ATOMS: atom_id res chain seq x y z
N MET A 1 -21.56 -23.06 15.01
CA MET A 1 -21.46 -21.59 15.15
C MET A 1 -22.21 -21.23 16.41
N SER A 2 -21.63 -20.40 17.27
CA SER A 2 -22.23 -20.09 18.58
C SER A 2 -22.11 -18.61 18.96
N VAL A 3 -22.91 -18.18 19.93
CA VAL A 3 -22.66 -16.98 20.74
C VAL A 3 -21.98 -17.43 22.01
N CYS A 4 -20.81 -16.87 22.33
CA CYS A 4 -20.11 -17.16 23.58
C CYS A 4 -20.31 -15.99 24.55
N VAL A 5 -20.82 -16.26 25.75
CA VAL A 5 -21.00 -15.28 26.82
C VAL A 5 -20.01 -15.57 27.93
N VAL A 6 -19.21 -14.58 28.32
CA VAL A 6 -18.27 -14.71 29.43
C VAL A 6 -18.84 -13.98 30.63
N VAL A 7 -19.18 -14.74 31.67
CA VAL A 7 -19.76 -14.23 32.92
C VAL A 7 -18.66 -14.21 33.99
N LEU A 8 -18.29 -13.01 34.45
CA LEU A 8 -17.22 -12.83 35.45
C LEU A 8 -17.76 -12.50 36.85
N ASP A 9 -18.93 -11.86 36.91
CA ASP A 9 -19.60 -11.41 38.14
C ASP A 9 -21.01 -11.99 38.28
N LEU A 10 -21.45 -12.17 39.53
CA LEU A 10 -22.74 -12.76 39.87
C LEU A 10 -23.91 -11.79 39.61
N GLU A 11 -23.72 -10.50 39.88
CA GLU A 11 -24.76 -9.47 39.72
C GLU A 11 -25.18 -9.32 38.25
N GLU A 12 -24.23 -9.41 37.33
CA GLU A 12 -24.49 -9.28 35.90
C GLU A 12 -24.83 -10.61 35.21
N ALA A 13 -24.66 -11.76 35.89
CA ALA A 13 -24.78 -13.09 35.31
C ALA A 13 -26.12 -13.31 34.61
N THR A 14 -27.21 -13.05 35.32
CA THR A 14 -28.57 -13.23 34.80
C THR A 14 -28.82 -12.37 33.55
N ALA A 15 -28.39 -11.11 33.59
CA ALA A 15 -28.66 -10.18 32.49
C ALA A 15 -27.78 -10.46 31.26
N LEU A 16 -26.51 -10.82 31.44
CA LEU A 16 -25.61 -11.17 30.33
C LEU A 16 -26.04 -12.46 29.63
N VAL A 17 -26.47 -13.46 30.41
CA VAL A 17 -26.99 -14.73 29.86
C VAL A 17 -28.25 -14.48 29.05
N ARG A 18 -29.17 -13.63 29.54
CA ARG A 18 -30.36 -13.21 28.79
C ARG A 18 -30.03 -12.54 27.47
N TRP A 19 -29.13 -11.55 27.48
CA TRP A 19 -28.70 -10.91 26.23
C TRP A 19 -28.03 -11.89 25.27
N GLY A 20 -27.18 -12.78 25.78
CA GLY A 20 -26.60 -13.86 24.98
C GLY A 20 -27.65 -14.77 24.35
N TYR A 21 -28.68 -15.13 25.11
CA TYR A 21 -29.83 -15.87 24.59
C TYR A 21 -30.55 -15.08 23.50
N HIS A 22 -30.85 -13.80 23.69
CA HIS A 22 -31.51 -12.98 22.67
C HIS A 22 -30.72 -12.91 21.36
N PHE A 23 -29.40 -12.72 21.40
CA PHE A 23 -28.54 -12.72 20.21
C PHE A 23 -28.40 -14.10 19.56
N ALA A 24 -28.32 -15.17 20.37
CA ALA A 24 -28.24 -16.54 19.86
C ALA A 24 -29.56 -16.95 19.19
N PHE A 25 -30.68 -16.62 19.83
CA PHE A 25 -32.04 -16.86 19.34
C PHE A 25 -32.35 -16.08 18.06
N ALA A 26 -31.91 -14.83 17.96
CA ALA A 26 -32.08 -14.00 16.76
C ALA A 26 -31.51 -14.62 15.48
N ARG A 27 -30.46 -15.44 15.61
CA ARG A 27 -29.80 -16.13 14.48
C ARG A 27 -29.95 -17.65 14.48
N SER A 28 -30.72 -18.21 15.42
CA SER A 28 -30.85 -19.67 15.60
C SER A 28 -29.48 -20.38 15.69
N ILE A 29 -28.56 -19.83 16.49
CA ILE A 29 -27.21 -20.39 16.71
C ILE A 29 -27.04 -20.85 18.16
N ALA A 30 -26.11 -21.77 18.43
CA ALA A 30 -25.89 -22.31 19.77
C ALA A 30 -25.41 -21.23 20.77
N LEU A 31 -25.74 -21.39 22.05
CA LEU A 31 -25.29 -20.49 23.12
C LEU A 31 -24.25 -21.20 23.99
N CYS A 32 -23.06 -20.63 24.12
CA CYS A 32 -22.01 -21.11 25.02
C CYS A 32 -21.83 -20.11 26.16
N ILE A 33 -21.95 -20.57 27.41
CA ILE A 33 -21.78 -19.71 28.60
C ILE A 33 -20.54 -20.15 29.35
N ALA A 34 -19.56 -19.27 29.44
CA ALA A 34 -18.28 -19.50 30.09
C ALA A 34 -18.19 -18.74 31.42
N TYR A 35 -17.77 -19.41 32.50
CA TYR A 35 -17.61 -18.80 33.81
C TYR A 35 -16.39 -19.34 34.59
N PRO A 36 -15.76 -18.54 35.47
CA PRO A 36 -14.57 -18.95 36.21
C PRO A 36 -14.88 -19.93 37.34
N LYS A 37 -14.04 -20.96 37.48
CA LYS A 37 -14.10 -21.94 38.56
C LYS A 37 -13.79 -21.27 39.91
N ARG A 38 -14.76 -21.23 40.83
CA ARG A 38 -14.58 -20.63 42.18
C ARG A 38 -14.51 -21.65 43.33
N ALA A 39 -14.91 -22.91 43.13
CA ALA A 39 -14.88 -23.97 44.16
C ALA A 39 -14.47 -25.35 43.60
N VAL A 40 -14.17 -26.29 44.51
CA VAL A 40 -13.69 -27.66 44.19
C VAL A 40 -14.81 -28.51 43.57
N ASP A 41 -16.06 -28.34 44.03
CA ASP A 41 -17.29 -28.90 43.44
C ASP A 41 -18.12 -27.80 42.77
N ASP A 42 -18.01 -27.69 41.45
CA ASP A 42 -18.53 -26.55 40.68
C ASP A 42 -19.98 -26.73 40.18
N LYS A 43 -20.63 -27.85 40.53
CA LYS A 43 -22.06 -28.07 40.21
C LYS A 43 -23.00 -27.19 41.04
N ASP A 44 -22.54 -26.73 42.22
CA ASP A 44 -23.32 -25.98 43.21
C ASP A 44 -22.77 -24.58 43.50
N SER A 45 -21.88 -24.05 42.66
CA SER A 45 -21.41 -22.66 42.83
C SER A 45 -22.57 -21.68 42.60
N PRO A 46 -22.65 -20.56 43.35
CA PRO A 46 -23.77 -19.62 43.26
C PRO A 46 -23.94 -19.04 41.85
N LEU A 47 -22.84 -18.93 41.10
CA LEU A 47 -22.84 -18.45 39.72
C LEU A 47 -23.35 -19.52 38.74
N ALA A 48 -22.95 -20.79 38.90
CA ALA A 48 -23.49 -21.89 38.11
C ALA A 48 -25.00 -22.09 38.36
N CYS A 49 -25.44 -21.95 39.61
CA CYS A 49 -26.86 -22.00 39.97
C CYS A 49 -27.66 -20.83 39.35
N ALA A 50 -27.11 -19.61 39.38
CA ALA A 50 -27.74 -18.45 38.73
C ALA A 50 -27.90 -18.67 37.22
N VAL A 51 -26.82 -19.08 36.54
CA VAL A 51 -26.84 -19.38 35.09
C VAL A 51 -27.88 -20.46 34.75
N ARG A 52 -27.92 -21.56 35.53
CA ARG A 52 -28.87 -22.66 35.29
C ARG A 52 -30.32 -22.20 35.47
N LYS A 53 -30.64 -21.52 36.57
CA LYS A 53 -31.98 -20.98 36.83
C LYS A 53 -32.42 -20.00 35.74
N THR A 54 -31.51 -19.16 35.23
CA THR A 54 -31.83 -18.24 34.13
C THR A 54 -32.13 -18.99 32.84
N LEU A 55 -31.35 -20.02 32.50
CA LEU A 55 -31.59 -20.83 31.30
C LEU A 55 -32.93 -21.59 31.39
N GLU A 56 -33.25 -22.18 32.54
CA GLU A 56 -34.52 -22.87 32.76
C GLU A 56 -35.72 -21.93 32.60
N LYS A 57 -35.63 -20.71 33.15
CA LYS A 57 -36.66 -19.68 32.99
C LYS A 57 -36.83 -19.26 31.52
N LEU A 58 -35.72 -19.02 30.82
CA LEU A 58 -35.75 -18.61 29.40
C LEU A 58 -36.27 -19.72 28.48
N ALA A 59 -35.99 -20.99 28.80
CA ALA A 59 -36.55 -22.12 28.09
C ALA A 59 -38.07 -22.21 28.28
N ALA A 60 -38.56 -21.95 29.51
CA ALA A 60 -39.99 -21.97 29.82
C ALA A 60 -40.78 -20.78 29.22
N GLU A 61 -40.13 -19.63 29.06
CA GLU A 61 -40.76 -18.40 28.54
C GLU A 61 -41.04 -18.42 27.02
N HIS A 62 -40.61 -19.47 26.29
CA HIS A 62 -40.78 -19.69 24.84
C HIS A 62 -41.13 -18.42 24.04
N PRO A 63 -40.13 -17.70 23.49
CA PRO A 63 -40.41 -16.51 22.69
C PRO A 63 -41.31 -16.91 21.51
N LYS A 64 -42.48 -16.27 21.38
CA LYS A 64 -43.41 -16.53 20.28
C LYS A 64 -42.69 -16.31 18.93
N PRO A 65 -42.94 -17.16 17.91
CA PRO A 65 -42.36 -16.97 16.59
C PRO A 65 -42.70 -15.58 16.04
N CYS A 66 -41.76 -14.97 15.33
CA CYS A 66 -41.94 -13.64 14.77
C CYS A 66 -43.12 -13.63 13.79
N PRO A 67 -44.10 -12.73 13.93
CA PRO A 67 -45.23 -12.62 13.00
C PRO A 67 -44.84 -12.18 11.58
N ARG A 68 -43.60 -11.67 11.39
CA ARG A 68 -43.12 -11.04 10.15
C ARG A 68 -42.37 -11.99 9.22
N ASP A 69 -42.24 -13.27 9.57
CA ASP A 69 -41.59 -14.29 8.75
C ASP A 69 -42.68 -15.05 7.97
N ASP A 70 -42.85 -14.75 6.68
CA ASP A 70 -43.82 -15.41 5.79
C ASP A 70 -43.42 -16.86 5.43
N THR A 71 -42.29 -17.33 5.95
CA THR A 71 -41.87 -18.73 5.80
C THR A 71 -42.67 -19.60 6.76
N GLU A 72 -43.53 -20.46 6.18
CA GLU A 72 -44.32 -21.50 6.85
C GLU A 72 -43.70 -21.96 8.16
N ALA A 73 -44.38 -21.69 9.29
CA ALA A 73 -44.27 -22.35 10.59
C ALA A 73 -43.05 -23.28 10.76
N ALA A 74 -41.84 -22.73 10.62
CA ALA A 74 -40.63 -23.51 10.66
C ALA A 74 -40.41 -23.86 12.12
N ILE A 75 -40.54 -25.15 12.44
CA ILE A 75 -40.22 -25.76 13.73
C ILE A 75 -38.93 -25.11 14.22
N LEU A 76 -39.05 -24.25 15.24
CA LEU A 76 -37.90 -23.55 15.81
C LEU A 76 -36.91 -24.62 16.28
N PRO A 77 -35.66 -24.63 15.78
CA PRO A 77 -34.66 -25.51 16.36
C PRO A 77 -34.49 -25.11 17.83
N GLU A 78 -34.59 -26.09 18.72
CA GLU A 78 -34.35 -25.91 20.15
C GLU A 78 -32.96 -25.30 20.34
N LEU A 79 -32.88 -24.15 21.01
CA LEU A 79 -31.62 -23.44 21.19
C LEU A 79 -30.71 -24.28 22.10
N VAL A 80 -29.66 -24.86 21.54
CA VAL A 80 -28.69 -25.63 22.33
C VAL A 80 -27.83 -24.68 23.17
N ALA A 81 -28.01 -24.73 24.49
CA ALA A 81 -27.20 -24.00 25.45
C ALA A 81 -26.18 -24.95 26.12
N THR A 82 -24.90 -24.63 26.00
CA THR A 82 -23.78 -25.36 26.62
C THR A 82 -23.04 -24.47 27.61
N THR A 83 -22.59 -25.04 28.72
CA THR A 83 -21.77 -24.34 29.73
C THR A 83 -20.31 -24.79 29.66
N ALA A 84 -19.38 -23.86 29.77
CA ALA A 84 -17.93 -24.10 29.83
C ALA A 84 -17.35 -23.50 31.12
N ILE A 85 -16.38 -24.21 31.72
CA ILE A 85 -15.73 -23.79 32.97
C ILE A 85 -14.35 -23.24 32.63
N LEU A 86 -14.06 -22.02 33.07
CA LEU A 86 -12.77 -21.35 32.93
C LEU A 86 -11.94 -21.52 34.21
N THR A 87 -10.63 -21.23 34.13
CA THR A 87 -9.76 -21.16 35.31
C THR A 87 -10.24 -20.10 36.32
N ALA A 88 -9.81 -20.20 37.58
CA ALA A 88 -10.18 -19.27 38.64
C ALA A 88 -9.77 -17.81 38.35
N ARG A 89 -8.75 -17.61 37.51
CA ARG A 89 -8.30 -16.30 37.00
C ARG A 89 -8.13 -16.41 35.47
N PRO A 90 -9.23 -16.27 34.72
CA PRO A 90 -9.20 -16.50 33.28
C PRO A 90 -8.29 -15.48 32.59
N GLN A 91 -7.43 -15.97 31.71
CA GLN A 91 -6.63 -15.14 30.82
C GLN A 91 -7.33 -15.00 29.46
N ALA A 92 -7.03 -13.92 28.73
CA ALA A 92 -7.64 -13.69 27.42
C ALA A 92 -7.35 -14.82 26.44
N LYS A 93 -6.16 -15.43 26.52
CA LYS A 93 -5.77 -16.58 25.68
C LYS A 93 -6.72 -17.77 25.85
N GLU A 94 -7.05 -18.12 27.08
CA GLU A 94 -7.95 -19.24 27.41
C GLU A 94 -9.35 -19.02 26.80
N VAL A 95 -9.89 -17.81 26.96
CA VAL A 95 -11.20 -17.45 26.39
C VAL A 95 -11.16 -17.42 24.86
N ILE A 96 -10.05 -16.95 24.26
CA ILE A 96 -9.86 -16.95 22.81
C ILE A 96 -9.80 -18.37 22.25
N ASP A 97 -9.14 -19.29 22.96
CA ASP A 97 -9.07 -20.70 22.56
C ASP A 97 -10.46 -21.36 22.65
N LEU A 98 -11.23 -21.10 23.71
CA LEU A 98 -12.63 -21.52 23.82
C LEU A 98 -13.50 -20.97 22.67
N VAL A 99 -13.36 -19.69 22.35
CA VAL A 99 -14.08 -19.03 21.24
C VAL A 99 -13.78 -19.71 19.90
N ARG A 100 -12.54 -20.17 19.71
CA ARG A 100 -12.13 -20.90 18.50
C ARG A 100 -12.70 -22.31 18.45
N GLU A 101 -12.64 -23.04 19.56
CA GLU A 101 -13.19 -24.39 19.68
C GLU A 101 -14.69 -24.40 19.40
N GLN A 102 -15.42 -23.44 19.98
CA GLN A 102 -16.87 -23.31 19.81
C GLN A 102 -17.27 -22.67 18.47
N LYS A 103 -16.30 -22.21 17.67
CA LYS A 103 -16.52 -21.44 16.44
C LYS A 103 -17.52 -20.30 16.67
N ALA A 104 -17.27 -19.50 17.70
CA ALA A 104 -18.20 -18.44 18.07
C ALA A 104 -18.17 -17.30 17.03
N GLN A 105 -19.36 -16.83 16.64
CA GLN A 105 -19.52 -15.66 15.78
C GLN A 105 -19.53 -14.36 16.58
N LEU A 106 -20.04 -14.42 17.81
CA LEU A 106 -20.14 -13.30 18.74
C LEU A 106 -19.61 -13.70 20.12
N LEU A 107 -18.74 -12.88 20.67
CA LEU A 107 -18.29 -12.93 22.06
C LEU A 107 -18.94 -11.78 22.83
N ILE A 108 -19.69 -12.08 23.88
CA ILE A 108 -20.30 -11.09 24.77
C ILE A 108 -19.55 -11.10 26.10
N VAL A 109 -19.12 -9.93 26.54
CA VAL A 109 -18.43 -9.75 27.83
C VAL A 109 -19.14 -8.64 28.62
N GLY A 110 -19.38 -8.89 29.90
CA GLY A 110 -20.01 -7.94 30.81
C GLY A 110 -19.06 -6.86 31.36
N LYS A 111 -19.65 -5.89 32.06
CA LYS A 111 -18.94 -4.78 32.70
C LYS A 111 -18.60 -5.17 34.14
N THR A 112 -17.42 -5.74 34.34
CA THR A 112 -17.02 -6.19 35.68
C THR A 112 -16.53 -5.04 36.58
N GLU A 113 -16.88 -5.07 37.86
CA GLU A 113 -16.37 -4.13 38.88
C GLU A 113 -15.08 -4.67 39.50
N GLY A 114 -13.93 -4.32 38.91
CA GLY A 114 -12.62 -4.70 39.45
C GLY A 114 -11.49 -4.50 38.44
N LYS A 115 -10.27 -4.16 38.91
CA LYS A 115 -9.11 -3.91 38.02
C LYS A 115 -8.80 -5.10 37.10
N SER A 116 -8.76 -6.32 37.66
CA SER A 116 -8.38 -7.53 36.92
C SER A 116 -9.39 -7.95 35.84
N PRO A 117 -10.69 -8.13 36.12
CA PRO A 117 -11.64 -8.53 35.09
C PRO A 117 -11.93 -7.44 34.06
N ARG A 118 -11.75 -6.15 34.41
CA ARG A 118 -11.78 -5.05 33.42
C ARG A 118 -10.65 -5.14 32.40
N ILE A 119 -9.44 -5.51 32.83
CA ILE A 119 -8.32 -5.70 31.90
C ILE A 119 -8.65 -6.84 30.93
N LEU A 120 -9.18 -7.95 31.45
CA LEU A 120 -9.60 -9.09 30.63
C LEU A 120 -10.67 -8.71 29.59
N ALA A 121 -11.74 -8.02 30.01
CA ALA A 121 -12.81 -7.63 29.10
C ALA A 121 -12.32 -6.71 27.96
N ASN A 122 -11.44 -5.77 28.27
CA ASN A 122 -10.83 -4.88 27.28
C ASN A 122 -9.87 -5.62 26.34
N ASP A 123 -9.09 -6.57 26.87
CA ASP A 123 -8.17 -7.38 26.08
C ASP A 123 -8.94 -8.27 25.09
N LEU A 124 -10.02 -8.89 25.55
CA LEU A 124 -10.94 -9.67 24.71
C LEU A 124 -11.58 -8.81 23.63
N PHE A 125 -12.07 -7.61 23.97
CA PHE A 125 -12.66 -6.70 22.99
C PHE A 125 -11.74 -6.42 21.79
N LEU A 126 -10.43 -6.35 22.02
CA LEU A 126 -9.44 -6.01 20.99
C LEU A 126 -8.78 -7.21 20.32
N HIS A 127 -8.64 -8.33 21.02
CA HIS A 127 -7.85 -9.45 20.52
C HIS A 127 -8.70 -10.63 20.08
N ALA A 128 -9.99 -10.66 20.43
CA ALA A 128 -10.91 -11.71 20.00
C ALA A 128 -10.96 -11.85 18.46
N PRO A 129 -11.02 -13.10 17.95
CA PRO A 129 -11.05 -13.38 16.52
C PRO A 129 -12.44 -13.25 15.88
N CYS A 130 -13.50 -13.12 16.68
CA CYS A 130 -14.90 -13.00 16.26
C CYS A 130 -15.47 -11.62 16.58
N ASP A 131 -16.71 -11.35 16.20
CA ASP A 131 -17.39 -10.12 16.62
C ASP A 131 -17.44 -10.10 18.15
N THR A 132 -17.21 -8.95 18.75
CA THR A 132 -17.15 -8.81 20.21
C THR A 132 -18.05 -7.68 20.66
N LEU A 133 -18.88 -7.95 21.66
CA LEU A 133 -19.80 -7.02 22.27
C LEU A 133 -19.42 -6.86 23.74
N LEU A 134 -18.95 -5.68 24.11
CA LEU A 134 -18.82 -5.30 25.50
C LEU A 134 -20.16 -4.70 25.94
N LEU A 135 -20.87 -5.40 26.80
CA LEU A 135 -22.24 -5.07 27.18
C LEU A 135 -22.30 -4.62 28.63
N ARG A 136 -22.97 -3.48 28.85
CA ARG A 136 -23.46 -3.09 30.16
C ARG A 136 -24.95 -3.41 30.23
N PRO A 137 -25.37 -4.44 30.99
CA PRO A 137 -26.78 -4.77 31.11
C PRO A 137 -27.53 -3.65 31.85
N GLY A 138 -28.71 -3.27 31.32
CA GLY A 138 -29.68 -2.44 32.02
C GLY A 138 -30.76 -3.28 32.70
N ALA A 139 -31.57 -2.67 33.57
CA ALA A 139 -32.68 -3.33 34.26
C ALA A 139 -33.82 -3.78 33.32
N GLY A 140 -33.89 -3.25 32.09
CA GLY A 140 -34.96 -3.53 31.12
C GLY A 140 -34.91 -4.86 30.37
N GLY A 141 -34.11 -5.84 30.81
CA GLY A 141 -33.92 -7.11 30.12
C GLY A 141 -35.03 -8.17 30.29
N ASP A 142 -36.15 -7.82 30.93
CA ASP A 142 -37.25 -8.77 31.23
C ASP A 142 -38.32 -8.87 30.11
N HIS A 143 -38.37 -7.89 29.21
CA HIS A 143 -39.35 -7.87 28.11
C HIS A 143 -38.60 -7.60 26.82
N GLY A 144 -38.69 -8.53 25.86
CA GLY A 144 -37.87 -8.58 24.64
C GLY A 144 -37.56 -7.23 23.99
N CYS A 145 -36.38 -7.13 23.38
CA CYS A 145 -35.83 -5.88 22.87
C CYS A 145 -36.71 -5.30 21.72
N LYS A 146 -37.51 -4.28 22.02
CA LYS A 146 -38.45 -3.68 21.06
C LYS A 146 -37.88 -2.46 20.36
N ARG A 147 -37.01 -1.68 21.01
CA ARG A 147 -36.42 -0.47 20.39
C ARG A 147 -34.91 -0.52 20.43
N VAL A 148 -34.29 -0.64 19.25
CA VAL A 148 -32.85 -0.73 19.06
C VAL A 148 -32.33 0.55 18.39
N LEU A 149 -31.47 1.30 19.09
CA LEU A 149 -30.84 2.51 18.57
C LEU A 149 -29.38 2.22 18.20
N ILE A 150 -28.98 2.57 16.97
CA ILE A 150 -27.61 2.31 16.48
C ILE A 150 -27.05 3.54 15.78
N PRO A 151 -26.17 4.30 16.46
CA PRO A 151 -25.39 5.35 15.85
C PRO A 151 -24.45 4.76 14.79
N THR A 152 -24.53 5.28 13.57
CA THR A 152 -23.74 4.80 12.43
C THR A 152 -23.11 5.95 11.67
N ALA A 153 -21.82 5.81 11.38
CA ALA A 153 -21.06 6.68 10.49
C ALA A 153 -20.54 5.93 9.25
N GLY A 154 -21.04 4.71 9.00
CA GLY A 154 -20.63 3.87 7.87
C GLY A 154 -19.37 3.02 8.08
N GLY A 155 -18.78 3.04 9.28
CA GLY A 155 -17.61 2.22 9.62
C GLY A 155 -17.93 0.71 9.73
N VAL A 156 -16.90 -0.14 9.60
CA VAL A 156 -17.06 -1.62 9.66
C VAL A 156 -17.61 -2.13 10.99
N HIS A 157 -17.35 -1.43 12.09
CA HIS A 157 -17.89 -1.76 13.41
C HIS A 157 -19.35 -1.37 13.54
N ALA A 158 -19.73 -0.18 13.06
CA ALA A 158 -21.12 0.28 13.04
C ALA A 158 -21.98 -0.60 12.13
N ALA A 159 -21.45 -1.03 10.98
CA ALA A 159 -22.12 -1.99 10.11
C ALA A 159 -22.37 -3.36 10.78
N THR A 160 -21.45 -3.79 11.65
CA THR A 160 -21.60 -5.03 12.42
C THR A 160 -22.65 -4.87 13.51
N ALA A 161 -22.64 -3.74 14.22
CA ALA A 161 -23.68 -3.37 15.17
C ALA A 161 -25.06 -3.36 14.50
N LEU A 162 -25.18 -2.70 13.33
CA LEU A 162 -26.43 -2.67 12.56
C LEU A 162 -26.96 -4.04 12.19
N ARG A 163 -26.09 -4.97 11.77
CA ARG A 163 -26.51 -6.35 11.43
C ARG A 163 -27.02 -7.11 12.65
N TRP A 164 -26.27 -7.08 13.74
CA TRP A 164 -26.68 -7.78 14.96
C TRP A 164 -27.93 -7.16 15.59
N GLY A 165 -28.05 -5.83 15.58
CA GLY A 165 -29.24 -5.14 16.06
C GLY A 165 -30.47 -5.35 15.17
N HIS A 166 -30.28 -5.39 13.85
CA HIS A 166 -31.34 -5.74 12.89
C HIS A 166 -31.91 -7.12 13.18
N ASP A 167 -31.06 -8.13 13.36
CA ASP A 167 -31.51 -9.51 13.58
C ASP A 167 -32.27 -9.64 14.91
N VAL A 168 -31.83 -8.93 15.95
CA VAL A 168 -32.54 -8.87 17.24
C VAL A 168 -33.88 -8.15 17.09
N ALA A 169 -33.90 -6.95 16.49
CA ALA A 169 -35.14 -6.18 16.30
C ALA A 169 -36.17 -6.96 15.46
N LEU A 170 -35.73 -7.61 14.38
CA LEU A 170 -36.58 -8.43 13.53
C LEU A 170 -37.19 -9.59 14.32
N ARG A 171 -36.41 -10.25 15.18
CA ARG A 171 -36.89 -11.44 15.90
C ARG A 171 -37.92 -11.13 16.99
N TYR A 172 -37.85 -9.96 17.60
CA TYR A 172 -38.75 -9.53 18.68
C TYR A 172 -39.87 -8.60 18.21
N ASP A 173 -40.14 -8.53 16.90
CA ASP A 173 -41.14 -7.62 16.30
C ASP A 173 -40.89 -6.14 16.65
N GLY A 174 -39.62 -5.79 16.88
CA GLY A 174 -39.17 -4.46 17.29
C GLY A 174 -38.94 -3.49 16.13
N GLU A 175 -38.50 -2.30 16.51
CA GLU A 175 -38.09 -1.18 15.68
C GLU A 175 -36.57 -0.98 15.78
N LEU A 176 -35.93 -0.80 14.63
CA LEU A 176 -34.53 -0.43 14.50
C LEU A 176 -34.44 1.03 14.07
N THR A 177 -33.69 1.83 14.83
CA THR A 177 -33.40 3.23 14.54
C THR A 177 -31.91 3.40 14.22
N PRO A 178 -31.51 3.33 12.94
CA PRO A 178 -30.19 3.78 12.52
C PRO A 178 -30.08 5.29 12.68
N LEU A 179 -29.15 5.76 13.52
CA LEU A 179 -28.95 7.18 13.80
C LEU A 179 -27.70 7.69 13.10
N PHE A 180 -27.81 8.79 12.36
CA PHE A 180 -26.66 9.54 11.85
C PHE A 180 -26.64 10.92 12.52
N VAL A 181 -25.52 11.27 13.15
CA VAL A 181 -25.32 12.62 13.69
C VAL A 181 -24.53 13.41 12.67
N GLU A 182 -25.12 14.48 12.14
CA GLU A 182 -24.48 15.39 11.20
C GLU A 182 -24.13 16.70 11.90
N ASN A 183 -23.00 17.30 11.51
CA ASN A 183 -22.57 18.56 12.09
C ASN A 183 -23.46 19.71 11.59
N GLU A 184 -23.66 20.72 12.42
CA GLU A 184 -24.43 21.90 12.02
C GLU A 184 -23.57 22.81 11.13
N PHE A 185 -23.84 22.82 9.82
CA PHE A 185 -23.15 23.70 8.84
C PHE A 185 -24.12 24.48 7.94
N GLY A 186 -25.38 24.60 8.34
CA GLY A 186 -26.41 25.37 7.64
C GLY A 186 -27.69 24.58 7.34
N PRO A 187 -28.62 25.16 6.55
CA PRO A 187 -29.98 24.64 6.37
C PRO A 187 -30.06 23.30 5.60
N LEU A 188 -28.98 22.92 4.91
CA LEU A 188 -28.89 21.66 4.15
C LEU A 188 -28.29 20.51 4.96
N ALA A 189 -27.84 20.74 6.21
CA ALA A 189 -27.15 19.72 7.01
C ALA A 189 -27.98 18.45 7.16
N GLU A 190 -29.26 18.57 7.49
CA GLU A 190 -30.17 17.43 7.64
C GLU A 190 -30.31 16.62 6.34
N ALA A 191 -30.57 17.28 5.21
CA ALA A 191 -30.70 16.62 3.90
C ALA A 191 -29.40 15.90 3.46
N VAL A 192 -28.23 16.48 3.77
CA VAL A 192 -26.93 15.83 3.51
C VAL A 192 -26.76 14.60 4.39
N GLY A 193 -27.13 14.69 5.68
CA GLY A 193 -27.13 13.57 6.60
C GLY A 193 -28.05 12.44 6.15
N GLU A 194 -29.26 12.76 5.66
CA GLU A 194 -30.22 11.77 5.16
C GLU A 194 -29.69 11.03 3.93
N HIS A 195 -29.07 11.76 3.00
CA HIS A 195 -28.45 11.16 1.82
C HIS A 195 -27.29 10.22 2.20
N ARG A 196 -26.45 10.62 3.16
CA ARG A 196 -25.35 9.79 3.69
C ARG A 196 -25.87 8.54 4.38
N LEU A 197 -26.85 8.69 5.28
CA LEU A 197 -27.45 7.58 6.00
C LEU A 197 -28.08 6.57 5.05
N THR A 198 -28.81 7.04 4.03
CA THR A 198 -29.39 6.20 2.99
C THR A 198 -28.31 5.42 2.23
N GLY A 199 -27.20 6.09 1.88
CA GLY A 199 -26.05 5.44 1.25
C GLY A 199 -25.39 4.36 2.12
N ILE A 200 -25.28 4.59 3.44
CA ILE A 200 -24.75 3.62 4.40
C ILE A 200 -25.67 2.39 4.50
N LEU A 201 -26.97 2.61 4.63
CA LEU A 201 -27.96 1.54 4.74
C LEU A 201 -28.00 0.67 3.46
N ALA A 202 -27.98 1.31 2.29
CA ALA A 202 -27.91 0.61 1.01
C ALA A 202 -26.67 -0.28 0.86
N GLN A 203 -25.51 0.15 1.36
CA GLN A 203 -24.28 -0.67 1.33
C GLN A 203 -24.36 -1.91 2.24
N ILE A 204 -25.10 -1.81 3.34
CA ILE A 204 -25.26 -2.91 4.31
C ILE A 204 -26.34 -3.89 3.82
N GLY A 205 -27.18 -3.49 2.86
CA GLY A 205 -28.34 -4.25 2.38
C GLY A 205 -29.59 -4.00 3.20
N LEU A 206 -29.61 -2.91 4.00
CA LEU A 206 -30.77 -2.49 4.77
C LEU A 206 -31.51 -1.42 3.97
N ALA A 207 -32.72 -1.73 3.53
CA ALA A 207 -33.60 -0.74 2.89
C ALA A 207 -34.50 -0.08 3.95
N LYS A 208 -35.02 1.11 3.64
CA LYS A 208 -36.13 1.68 4.42
C LYS A 208 -37.29 0.68 4.39
N SER A 209 -37.69 0.21 5.56
CA SER A 209 -38.83 -0.68 5.77
C SER A 209 -39.66 -0.13 6.93
N ALA A 210 -40.89 -0.60 7.11
CA ALA A 210 -41.79 -0.05 8.13
C ALA A 210 -41.21 -0.06 9.57
N TRP A 211 -40.27 -0.96 9.84
CA TRP A 211 -39.67 -1.18 11.16
C TRP A 211 -38.20 -0.73 11.24
N VAL A 212 -37.59 -0.31 10.12
CA VAL A 212 -36.29 0.36 10.11
C VAL A 212 -36.55 1.83 9.83
N GLN A 213 -36.44 2.66 10.88
CA GLN A 213 -36.70 4.10 10.84
C GLN A 213 -35.38 4.87 10.94
N PRO A 214 -34.73 5.22 9.82
CA PRO A 214 -33.48 5.96 9.85
C PRO A 214 -33.74 7.39 10.33
N GLN A 215 -32.95 7.84 11.29
CA GLN A 215 -33.05 9.17 11.87
C GLN A 215 -31.73 9.92 11.69
N VAL A 216 -31.82 11.20 11.33
CA VAL A 216 -30.69 12.13 11.31
C VAL A 216 -30.90 13.14 12.43
N VAL A 217 -29.85 13.41 13.19
CA VAL A 217 -29.84 14.47 14.21
C VAL A 217 -28.71 15.43 13.87
N VAL A 218 -29.04 16.70 13.79
CA VAL A 218 -28.05 17.77 13.62
C VAL A 218 -27.59 18.21 15.00
N ALA A 219 -26.28 18.15 15.26
CA ALA A 219 -25.68 18.58 16.52
C ALA A 219 -24.21 18.98 16.32
N ASP A 220 -23.72 19.92 17.14
CA ASP A 220 -22.30 20.31 17.16
C ASP A 220 -21.37 19.19 17.65
N ASP A 221 -21.88 18.29 18.47
CA ASP A 221 -21.16 17.15 19.00
C ASP A 221 -21.92 15.83 18.81
N ILE A 222 -21.19 14.78 18.43
CA ILE A 222 -21.71 13.45 18.19
C ILE A 222 -22.38 12.89 19.45
N GLN A 223 -21.83 13.15 20.64
CA GLN A 223 -22.40 12.64 21.88
C GLN A 223 -23.73 13.32 22.21
N GLN A 224 -23.82 14.64 22.01
CA GLN A 224 -25.05 15.38 22.20
C GLN A 224 -26.15 14.85 21.27
N GLY A 225 -25.83 14.60 20.00
CA GLY A 225 -26.77 14.01 19.04
C GLY A 225 -27.25 12.61 19.44
N ILE A 226 -26.33 11.74 19.90
CA ILE A 226 -26.69 10.39 20.35
C ILE A 226 -27.57 10.45 21.60
N ASN A 227 -27.24 11.31 22.56
CA ASN A 227 -28.02 11.47 23.79
C ASN A 227 -29.43 12.01 23.49
N ALA A 228 -29.55 12.99 22.58
CA ALA A 228 -30.84 13.53 22.16
C ALA A 228 -31.76 12.45 21.58
N ALA A 229 -31.22 11.57 20.73
CA ALA A 229 -31.97 10.43 20.19
C ALA A 229 -32.29 9.38 21.26
N ALA A 230 -31.36 9.09 22.17
CA ALA A 230 -31.55 8.07 23.22
C ALA A 230 -32.63 8.46 24.24
N HIS A 231 -32.89 9.76 24.44
CA HIS A 231 -33.97 10.25 25.30
C HIS A 231 -35.38 9.82 24.87
N ALA A 232 -35.58 9.44 23.60
CA ALA A 232 -36.86 8.91 23.09
C ALA A 232 -37.25 7.54 23.68
N GLY A 233 -36.36 6.94 24.49
CA GLY A 233 -36.54 5.65 25.13
C GLY A 233 -36.13 4.53 24.17
N CYS A 234 -34.99 3.91 24.43
CA CYS A 234 -34.53 2.72 23.71
C CYS A 234 -34.13 1.64 24.71
N ASP A 235 -34.35 0.38 24.34
CA ASP A 235 -34.05 -0.77 25.20
C ASP A 235 -32.59 -1.20 25.03
N LEU A 236 -32.07 -1.02 23.81
CA LEU A 236 -30.69 -1.34 23.43
C LEU A 236 -30.05 -0.24 22.59
N LEU A 237 -28.90 0.26 23.05
CA LEU A 237 -28.02 1.14 22.29
C LEU A 237 -26.75 0.38 21.91
N LEU A 238 -26.54 0.14 20.61
CA LEU A 238 -25.32 -0.49 20.10
C LEU A 238 -24.45 0.52 19.36
N VAL A 239 -23.18 0.62 19.75
CA VAL A 239 -22.22 1.54 19.14
C VAL A 239 -21.05 0.77 18.56
N GLY A 240 -20.76 1.00 17.29
CA GLY A 240 -19.56 0.44 16.66
C GLY A 240 -18.30 1.19 17.12
N ALA A 241 -17.37 0.51 17.79
CA ALA A 241 -16.16 1.14 18.33
C ALA A 241 -14.87 0.40 17.94
N SER A 242 -13.83 1.16 17.58
CA SER A 242 -12.50 0.66 17.21
C SER A 242 -11.46 0.75 18.34
N ASP A 243 -11.65 1.63 19.33
CA ASP A 243 -10.64 1.96 20.35
C ASP A 243 -11.16 1.91 21.81
N ARG A 244 -10.25 1.57 22.74
CA ARG A 244 -10.43 1.54 24.21
C ARG A 244 -10.94 2.87 24.74
N GLY A 245 -10.44 4.00 24.23
CA GLY A 245 -10.76 5.33 24.74
C GLY A 245 -12.17 5.80 24.39
N TYR A 246 -12.70 5.39 23.23
CA TYR A 246 -14.05 5.71 22.80
C TYR A 246 -15.09 4.86 23.55
N VAL A 247 -14.84 3.55 23.66
CA VAL A 247 -15.65 2.63 24.48
C VAL A 247 -15.75 3.12 25.91
N ARG A 248 -14.62 3.57 26.49
CA ARG A 248 -14.59 4.12 27.84
C ARG A 248 -15.41 5.40 27.97
N ARG A 249 -15.35 6.32 27.02
CA ARG A 249 -16.14 7.57 27.10
C ARG A 249 -17.64 7.29 26.99
N MET A 250 -18.02 6.45 26.03
CA MET A 250 -19.41 6.12 25.72
C MET A 250 -20.10 5.31 26.83
N LEU A 251 -19.44 4.27 27.37
CA LEU A 251 -20.04 3.40 28.39
C LEU A 251 -19.95 3.95 29.82
N PHE A 252 -19.07 4.94 30.09
CA PHE A 252 -18.73 5.34 31.46
C PHE A 252 -18.89 6.82 31.82
N SER A 253 -18.98 7.78 30.87
CA SER A 253 -18.95 9.22 31.25
C SER A 253 -20.03 10.13 30.66
N THR A 254 -20.66 9.78 29.54
CA THR A 254 -21.45 10.76 28.75
C THR A 254 -22.95 10.49 28.67
N LEU A 255 -23.40 9.27 28.96
CA LEU A 255 -24.83 8.96 29.06
C LEU A 255 -25.32 9.32 30.47
N PRO A 256 -26.33 10.20 30.61
CA PRO A 256 -26.85 10.61 31.91
C PRO A 256 -27.16 9.40 32.80
N HIS A 257 -26.69 9.42 34.05
CA HIS A 257 -26.96 8.36 35.04
C HIS A 257 -28.47 8.03 35.16
N ARG A 258 -29.35 9.00 34.86
CA ARG A 258 -30.81 8.84 34.84
C ARG A 258 -31.33 7.89 33.75
N LEU A 259 -30.67 7.80 32.59
CA LEU A 259 -31.00 6.82 31.54
C LEU A 259 -30.49 5.40 31.89
N MET A 260 -29.60 5.30 32.87
CA MET A 260 -28.93 4.05 33.27
C MET A 260 -29.42 3.46 34.60
N ALA A 261 -30.13 4.22 35.44
CA ALA A 261 -30.50 3.81 36.81
C ALA A 261 -32.02 3.84 37.09
N GLY A 262 -32.85 4.01 36.06
CA GLY A 262 -34.31 3.98 36.20
C GLY A 262 -34.92 2.57 36.06
N PRO A 263 -36.22 2.40 36.36
CA PRO A 263 -36.97 1.14 36.15
C PRO A 263 -37.01 0.68 34.67
N HIS A 264 -36.63 1.55 33.73
CA HIS A 264 -36.42 1.25 32.30
C HIS A 264 -34.94 1.50 31.90
N ALA A 265 -33.98 1.02 32.69
CA ALA A 265 -32.57 1.20 32.37
C ALA A 265 -32.19 0.47 31.07
N MET A 266 -31.67 1.24 30.12
CA MET A 266 -31.23 0.82 28.78
C MET A 266 -29.98 -0.05 28.85
N ALA A 267 -29.91 -1.10 28.03
CA ALA A 267 -28.68 -1.84 27.80
C ALA A 267 -27.80 -1.09 26.79
N VAL A 268 -26.52 -0.92 27.11
CA VAL A 268 -25.57 -0.21 26.24
C VAL A 268 -24.42 -1.14 25.88
N GLY A 269 -24.20 -1.30 24.59
CA GLY A 269 -23.20 -2.21 24.04
C GLY A 269 -22.22 -1.51 23.11
N ALA A 270 -20.93 -1.76 23.30
CA ALA A 270 -19.91 -1.41 22.31
C ALA A 270 -19.55 -2.64 21.50
N MET A 271 -19.63 -2.53 20.17
CA MET A 271 -19.41 -3.65 19.26
C MET A 271 -18.17 -3.44 18.39
N ARG A 272 -17.39 -4.51 18.25
CA ARG A 272 -16.25 -4.60 17.35
C ARG A 272 -16.39 -5.82 16.45
N ARG A 273 -15.94 -5.65 15.21
CA ARG A 273 -15.93 -6.72 14.21
C ARG A 273 -14.70 -7.59 14.40
N GLY A 274 -14.87 -8.91 14.36
CA GLY A 274 -13.76 -9.86 14.36
C GLY A 274 -12.94 -9.72 13.07
N LYS A 275 -11.62 -9.55 13.19
CA LYS A 275 -10.70 -9.55 12.04
C LYS A 275 -9.96 -10.90 11.98
N PRO A 276 -10.05 -11.66 10.87
CA PRO A 276 -9.23 -12.87 10.69
C PRO A 276 -7.73 -12.53 10.69
N LEU A 277 -6.89 -13.48 11.09
CA LEU A 277 -5.45 -13.26 11.34
C LEU A 277 -4.71 -12.66 10.11
N GLY A 278 -5.09 -13.07 8.89
CA GLY A 278 -4.47 -12.62 7.65
C GLY A 278 -4.71 -11.14 7.29
N THR A 279 -5.79 -10.51 7.78
CA THR A 279 -6.02 -9.08 7.54
C THR A 279 -5.29 -8.19 8.55
N ARG A 280 -4.77 -8.73 9.66
CA ARG A 280 -4.04 -7.95 10.68
C ARG A 280 -2.70 -7.44 10.18
N ILE A 281 -1.96 -8.23 9.40
CA ILE A 281 -0.66 -7.83 8.86
C ILE A 281 -0.87 -6.74 7.79
N ARG A 282 -1.85 -6.93 6.92
CA ARG A 282 -2.20 -5.95 5.89
C ARG A 282 -2.67 -4.63 6.49
N ASP A 283 -3.56 -4.69 7.48
CA ASP A 283 -4.09 -3.49 8.13
C ASP A 283 -3.04 -2.83 9.02
N ALA A 284 -2.13 -3.57 9.67
CA ALA A 284 -1.02 -2.96 10.40
C ALA A 284 -0.06 -2.20 9.46
N VAL A 285 0.12 -2.70 8.24
CA VAL A 285 0.88 -2.00 7.18
C VAL A 285 0.10 -0.80 6.64
N GLU A 286 -1.21 -0.94 6.37
CA GLU A 286 -2.07 0.16 5.91
C GLU A 286 -2.22 1.25 6.99
N ASP A 287 -2.45 0.90 8.26
CA ASP A 287 -2.56 1.82 9.39
C ASP A 287 -1.21 2.50 9.68
N TRP A 288 -0.08 1.79 9.58
CA TRP A 288 1.26 2.38 9.72
C TRP A 288 1.58 3.35 8.57
N LEU A 289 1.13 3.04 7.35
CA LEU A 289 1.24 3.95 6.19
C LEU A 289 0.33 5.19 6.37
N ASP A 290 -0.92 5.00 6.77
CA ASP A 290 -1.91 6.08 6.95
C ASP A 290 -1.55 7.02 8.12
N LEU A 291 -0.91 6.51 9.18
CA LEU A 291 -0.43 7.31 10.33
C LEU A 291 0.82 8.15 10.02
N ARG A 292 1.65 7.75 9.03
CA ARG A 292 2.89 8.47 8.67
C ARG A 292 2.78 9.29 7.39
N ILE A 293 1.90 8.94 6.48
CA ILE A 293 1.71 9.63 5.20
C ILE A 293 0.32 10.27 5.24
N PRO A 294 0.20 11.61 5.45
CA PRO A 294 -1.09 12.27 5.40
C PRO A 294 -1.75 11.96 4.06
N GLN A 295 -3.05 11.68 4.08
CA GLN A 295 -3.83 11.37 2.87
C GLN A 295 -4.07 12.67 2.08
N LEU A 296 -4.26 12.56 0.76
CA LEU A 296 -4.66 13.72 -0.06
C LEU A 296 -6.07 14.16 0.32
N GLU A 297 -6.24 15.44 0.65
CA GLU A 297 -7.57 16.04 0.78
C GLU A 297 -8.29 16.04 -0.58
N ARG A 298 -9.63 16.23 -0.55
CA ARG A 298 -10.44 16.14 -1.76
C ARG A 298 -10.05 17.18 -2.81
N ASP A 299 -9.76 18.40 -2.38
CA ASP A 299 -9.46 19.52 -3.28
C ASP A 299 -8.05 19.39 -3.87
N GLU A 300 -7.06 19.01 -3.05
CA GLU A 300 -5.70 18.68 -3.53
C GLU A 300 -5.71 17.56 -4.58
N ARG A 301 -6.59 16.56 -4.41
CA ARG A 301 -6.74 15.48 -5.37
C ARG A 301 -7.32 15.97 -6.70
N ILE A 302 -8.29 16.88 -6.69
CA ILE A 302 -8.91 17.42 -7.91
C ILE A 302 -7.86 18.18 -8.70
N GLU A 303 -7.12 19.08 -8.04
CA GLU A 303 -6.05 19.87 -8.65
C GLU A 303 -4.94 18.98 -9.23
N LEU A 304 -4.55 17.92 -8.50
CA LEU A 304 -3.57 16.95 -8.96
C LEU A 304 -4.05 16.22 -10.23
N VAL A 305 -5.30 15.79 -10.26
CA VAL A 305 -5.88 15.09 -11.42
C VAL A 305 -5.88 16.01 -12.63
N GLU A 306 -6.34 17.25 -12.48
CA GLU A 306 -6.39 18.24 -13.55
C GLU A 306 -4.99 18.50 -14.14
N LYS A 307 -3.99 18.77 -13.29
CA LYS A 307 -2.59 18.96 -13.72
C LYS A 307 -2.03 17.75 -14.47
N LEU A 308 -2.34 16.54 -14.02
CA LEU A 308 -1.88 15.31 -14.66
C LEU A 308 -2.60 15.03 -15.98
N GLU A 309 -3.90 15.31 -16.07
CA GLU A 309 -4.68 15.12 -17.29
C GLU A 309 -4.26 16.11 -18.38
N ASP A 310 -4.05 17.38 -18.03
CA ASP A 310 -3.62 18.40 -18.98
C ASP A 310 -2.16 18.20 -19.40
N GLY A 311 -1.27 17.94 -18.44
CA GLY A 311 0.14 17.71 -18.72
C GLY A 311 0.44 16.38 -19.43
N ALA A 312 -0.48 15.42 -19.44
CA ALA A 312 -0.34 14.17 -20.20
C ALA A 312 -0.73 14.30 -21.67
N ARG A 313 -1.46 15.35 -22.06
CA ARG A 313 -1.94 15.51 -23.44
C ARG A 313 -0.81 15.94 -24.37
N TRP A 314 -0.84 15.43 -25.59
CA TRP A 314 -0.01 15.94 -26.67
C TRP A 314 -0.56 17.30 -27.10
N SER A 315 0.13 18.39 -26.72
CA SER A 315 -0.22 19.76 -27.07
C SER A 315 0.86 20.40 -27.96
N PHE A 316 0.53 21.54 -28.56
CA PHE A 316 1.50 22.34 -29.31
C PHE A 316 2.67 22.78 -28.42
N ASP A 317 2.38 23.16 -27.17
CA ASP A 317 3.40 23.54 -26.19
C ASP A 317 4.31 22.36 -25.85
N PHE A 318 3.75 21.17 -25.64
CA PHE A 318 4.52 19.96 -25.40
C PHE A 318 5.48 19.67 -26.56
N MET A 319 4.98 19.72 -27.79
CA MET A 319 5.77 19.50 -29.00
C MET A 319 6.88 20.54 -29.15
N THR A 320 6.56 21.82 -28.93
CA THR A 320 7.51 22.93 -29.07
C THR A 320 8.61 22.86 -28.03
N LEU A 321 8.26 22.65 -26.76
CA LEU A 321 9.23 22.51 -25.67
C LEU A 321 10.10 21.26 -25.84
N MET A 322 9.52 20.13 -26.27
CA MET A 322 10.31 18.93 -26.61
C MET A 322 11.28 19.20 -27.76
N CYS A 323 10.85 19.93 -28.78
CA CYS A 323 11.69 20.25 -29.93
C CYS A 323 12.90 21.10 -29.52
N LEU A 324 12.64 22.21 -28.84
CA LEU A 324 13.67 23.13 -28.35
C LEU A 324 14.61 22.45 -27.35
N SER A 325 14.05 21.73 -26.37
CA SER A 325 14.83 20.98 -25.37
C SER A 325 15.75 19.96 -26.04
N THR A 326 15.24 19.19 -27.01
CA THR A 326 16.06 18.18 -27.71
C THR A 326 17.16 18.83 -28.55
N ALA A 327 16.88 19.93 -29.24
CA ALA A 327 17.90 20.65 -30.01
C ALA A 327 19.02 21.18 -29.11
N ILE A 328 18.68 21.79 -27.96
CA ILE A 328 19.66 22.26 -26.97
C ILE A 328 20.47 21.09 -26.42
N ALA A 329 19.80 19.96 -26.10
CA ALA A 329 20.49 18.75 -25.64
C ALA A 329 21.45 18.21 -26.72
N ALA A 330 21.03 18.18 -27.98
CA ALA A 330 21.84 17.69 -29.09
C ALA A 330 23.11 18.54 -29.26
N PHE A 331 22.99 19.87 -29.27
CA PHE A 331 24.16 20.75 -29.33
C PHE A 331 25.03 20.64 -28.07
N GLY A 332 24.43 20.54 -26.88
CA GLY A 332 25.17 20.31 -25.64
C GLY A 332 25.98 19.02 -25.65
N LEU A 333 25.41 17.94 -26.22
CA LEU A 333 26.08 16.65 -26.39
C LEU A 333 27.23 16.74 -27.40
N ILE A 334 27.01 17.42 -28.54
CA ILE A 334 28.05 17.61 -29.58
C ILE A 334 29.21 18.47 -29.04
N LEU A 335 28.91 19.47 -28.20
CA LEU A 335 29.90 20.32 -27.54
C LEU A 335 30.53 19.69 -26.29
N ASP A 336 30.12 18.47 -25.90
CA ASP A 336 30.56 17.77 -24.69
C ASP A 336 30.38 18.64 -23.41
N SER A 337 29.28 19.40 -23.35
CA SER A 337 28.98 20.35 -22.27
C SER A 337 27.84 19.87 -21.37
N THR A 338 28.19 19.28 -20.22
CA THR A 338 27.22 18.80 -19.22
C THR A 338 26.28 19.92 -18.75
N ALA A 339 26.76 21.17 -18.64
CA ALA A 339 25.95 22.31 -18.20
C ALA A 339 24.80 22.63 -19.18
N VAL A 340 25.08 22.65 -20.49
CA VAL A 340 24.07 22.87 -21.53
C VAL A 340 23.07 21.70 -21.55
N VAL A 341 23.56 20.48 -21.39
CA VAL A 341 22.74 19.28 -21.33
C VAL A 341 21.78 19.30 -20.12
N ILE A 342 22.24 19.75 -18.95
CA ILE A 342 21.38 19.96 -17.77
C ILE A 342 20.34 21.05 -18.04
N GLY A 343 20.74 22.16 -18.67
CA GLY A 343 19.82 23.24 -19.06
C GLY A 343 18.70 22.75 -19.98
N ALA A 344 19.01 21.88 -20.93
CA ALA A 344 18.01 21.26 -21.80
C ALA A 344 16.96 20.44 -21.02
N MET A 345 17.39 19.70 -20.00
CA MET A 345 16.48 18.87 -19.18
C MET A 345 15.44 19.69 -18.41
N LEU A 346 15.77 20.93 -18.01
CA LEU A 346 14.85 21.83 -17.30
C LEU A 346 13.65 22.27 -18.16
N VAL A 347 13.84 22.30 -19.48
CA VAL A 347 12.81 22.74 -20.43
C VAL A 347 11.85 21.60 -20.80
N ALA A 348 12.27 20.34 -20.60
CA ALA A 348 11.58 19.17 -21.13
C ALA A 348 10.26 18.86 -20.40
N PRO A 349 9.13 18.71 -21.12
CA PRO A 349 7.82 18.44 -20.52
C PRO A 349 7.55 16.96 -20.20
N LEU A 350 8.53 16.05 -20.34
CA LEU A 350 8.32 14.60 -20.28
C LEU A 350 7.94 14.04 -18.91
N MET A 351 8.21 14.75 -17.81
CA MET A 351 7.94 14.23 -16.47
C MET A 351 6.45 14.10 -16.19
N THR A 352 5.64 15.08 -16.59
CA THR A 352 4.21 15.10 -16.26
C THR A 352 3.44 13.93 -16.90
N PRO A 353 3.62 13.59 -18.20
CA PRO A 353 3.05 12.37 -18.78
C PRO A 353 3.44 11.08 -18.03
N LEU A 354 4.69 10.97 -17.55
CA LEU A 354 5.14 9.78 -16.82
C LEU A 354 4.45 9.65 -15.46
N LEU A 355 4.32 10.76 -14.73
CA LEU A 355 3.57 10.79 -13.48
C LEU A 355 2.08 10.50 -13.71
N ALA A 356 1.50 11.01 -14.80
CA ALA A 356 0.11 10.77 -15.17
C ALA A 356 -0.15 9.31 -15.53
N ALA A 357 0.80 8.65 -16.20
CA ALA A 357 0.75 7.20 -16.42
C ALA A 357 0.74 6.46 -15.07
N GLY A 358 1.66 6.79 -14.15
CA GLY A 358 1.73 6.19 -12.82
C GLY A 358 0.44 6.38 -12.00
N PHE A 359 -0.14 7.58 -12.05
CA PHE A 359 -1.42 7.89 -11.41
C PHE A 359 -2.60 7.13 -12.04
N GLY A 360 -2.68 7.12 -13.38
CA GLY A 360 -3.71 6.42 -14.14
C GLY A 360 -3.71 4.91 -13.89
N LEU A 361 -2.53 4.30 -13.70
CA LEU A 361 -2.40 2.90 -13.30
C LEU A 361 -3.07 2.63 -11.96
N VAL A 362 -2.80 3.45 -10.95
CA VAL A 362 -3.35 3.28 -9.58
C VAL A 362 -4.84 3.57 -9.53
N GLN A 363 -5.29 4.59 -10.27
CA GLN A 363 -6.71 4.94 -10.38
C GLN A 363 -7.51 3.92 -11.20
N GLY A 364 -6.84 3.14 -12.06
CA GLY A 364 -7.46 2.28 -13.06
C GLY A 364 -8.09 3.06 -14.23
N ASN A 365 -7.56 4.23 -14.52
CA ASN A 365 -7.97 5.08 -15.65
C ASN A 365 -7.14 4.73 -16.89
N GLY A 366 -7.62 3.72 -17.64
CA GLY A 366 -6.93 3.26 -18.85
C GLY A 366 -6.85 4.31 -19.97
N GLN A 367 -7.75 5.28 -19.99
CA GLN A 367 -7.71 6.38 -20.95
C GLN A 367 -6.51 7.30 -20.66
N LEU A 368 -6.32 7.69 -19.40
CA LEU A 368 -5.16 8.50 -18.98
C LEU A 368 -3.84 7.80 -19.26
N VAL A 369 -3.73 6.50 -18.95
CA VAL A 369 -2.54 5.69 -19.26
C VAL A 369 -2.25 5.67 -20.76
N ARG A 370 -3.29 5.52 -21.59
CA ARG A 370 -3.14 5.50 -23.06
C ARG A 370 -2.74 6.87 -23.61
N THR A 371 -3.31 7.96 -23.07
CA THR A 371 -2.95 9.32 -23.44
C THR A 371 -1.49 9.61 -23.10
N ALA A 372 -1.07 9.32 -21.87
CA ALA A 372 0.32 9.47 -21.43
C ALA A 372 1.30 8.64 -22.29
N ALA A 373 0.98 7.37 -22.55
CA ALA A 373 1.80 6.50 -23.37
C ALA A 373 1.95 7.02 -24.81
N ARG A 374 0.89 7.58 -25.41
CA ARG A 374 0.95 8.22 -26.73
C ARG A 374 1.84 9.45 -26.72
N SER A 375 1.72 10.32 -25.74
CA SER A 375 2.54 11.53 -25.63
C SER A 375 4.02 11.21 -25.44
N VAL A 376 4.35 10.21 -24.61
CA VAL A 376 5.73 9.73 -24.45
C VAL A 376 6.26 9.13 -25.76
N ALA A 377 5.47 8.32 -26.46
CA ALA A 377 5.87 7.72 -27.74
C ALA A 377 6.11 8.77 -28.83
N TYR A 378 5.22 9.76 -28.97
CA TYR A 378 5.41 10.86 -29.90
C TYR A 378 6.59 11.76 -29.51
N GLY A 379 6.79 12.01 -28.21
CA GLY A 379 7.95 12.73 -27.70
C GLY A 379 9.26 12.02 -28.01
N PHE A 380 9.30 10.69 -27.85
CA PHE A 380 10.43 9.85 -28.25
C PHE A 380 10.75 10.00 -29.74
N MET A 381 9.74 9.86 -30.60
CA MET A 381 9.93 9.92 -32.06
C MET A 381 10.39 11.30 -32.52
N LEU A 382 9.81 12.35 -31.93
CA LEU A 382 10.20 13.74 -32.20
C LEU A 382 11.65 13.99 -31.77
N ALA A 383 12.01 13.57 -30.56
CA ALA A 383 13.37 13.78 -30.04
C ALA A 383 14.42 12.99 -30.85
N LEU A 384 14.10 11.75 -31.25
CA LEU A 384 14.96 10.95 -32.11
C LEU A 384 15.17 11.64 -33.47
N GLY A 385 14.10 12.11 -34.10
CA GLY A 385 14.16 12.83 -35.37
C GLY A 385 15.00 14.10 -35.30
N ILE A 386 14.84 14.90 -34.24
CA ILE A 386 15.63 16.11 -34.02
C ILE A 386 17.10 15.77 -33.78
N GLY A 387 17.40 14.75 -32.98
CA GLY A 387 18.77 14.29 -32.78
C GLY A 387 19.44 13.90 -34.09
N VAL A 388 18.73 13.18 -34.97
CA VAL A 388 19.22 12.84 -36.32
C VAL A 388 19.45 14.10 -37.15
N ILE A 389 18.51 15.04 -37.17
CA ILE A 389 18.63 16.29 -37.94
C ILE A 389 19.84 17.10 -37.46
N CYS A 390 20.02 17.28 -36.15
CA CYS A 390 21.15 17.99 -35.58
C CYS A 390 22.49 17.33 -35.93
N ALA A 391 22.56 16.00 -35.91
CA ALA A 391 23.75 15.24 -36.31
C ALA A 391 24.09 15.39 -37.79
N LEU A 392 23.07 15.44 -38.67
CA LEU A 392 23.26 15.67 -40.10
C LEU A 392 23.73 17.11 -40.39
N LEU A 393 23.26 18.09 -39.61
CA LEU A 393 23.72 19.48 -39.71
C LEU A 393 25.14 19.68 -39.17
N THR A 394 25.55 18.85 -38.22
CA THR A 394 26.88 18.93 -37.59
C THR A 394 27.61 17.61 -37.73
N PRO A 395 28.12 17.26 -38.92
CA PRO A 395 28.78 15.98 -39.16
C PRO A 395 30.15 15.93 -38.46
N THR A 396 30.13 15.71 -37.15
CA THR A 396 31.29 15.33 -36.36
C THR A 396 31.40 13.82 -36.39
N ALA A 397 32.52 13.28 -36.88
CA ALA A 397 32.67 11.83 -37.07
C ALA A 397 32.92 11.03 -35.77
N ARG A 398 32.71 11.62 -34.59
CA ARG A 398 33.09 11.01 -33.30
C ARG A 398 32.05 11.29 -32.22
N LEU A 399 31.76 10.26 -31.42
CA LEU A 399 30.97 10.37 -30.20
C LEU A 399 31.77 11.11 -29.13
N THR A 400 31.10 12.00 -28.40
CA THR A 400 31.68 12.71 -27.25
C THR A 400 31.60 11.87 -25.97
N GLY A 401 32.31 12.28 -24.91
CA GLY A 401 32.31 11.57 -23.63
C GLY A 401 30.92 11.50 -23.01
N GLU A 402 30.18 12.61 -23.09
CA GLU A 402 28.79 12.71 -22.64
C GLU A 402 27.85 11.75 -23.40
N MET A 403 28.08 11.51 -24.69
CA MET A 403 27.27 10.57 -25.48
C MET A 403 27.59 9.11 -25.17
N LEU A 404 28.87 8.78 -25.01
CA LEU A 404 29.32 7.43 -24.68
C LEU A 404 28.82 6.99 -23.30
N GLY A 405 28.86 7.87 -22.30
CA GLY A 405 28.37 7.57 -20.96
C GLY A 405 26.86 7.23 -20.91
N ARG A 406 26.08 7.63 -21.93
CA ARG A 406 24.65 7.33 -22.04
C ARG A 406 24.36 6.05 -22.83
N GLY A 407 25.33 5.53 -23.59
CA GLY A 407 25.21 4.26 -24.32
C GLY A 407 25.56 3.02 -23.50
N SER A 408 26.11 3.19 -22.30
CA SER A 408 26.43 2.11 -21.35
C SER A 408 25.55 2.22 -20.09
N PRO A 409 24.24 1.93 -20.19
CA PRO A 409 23.33 2.11 -19.07
C PRO A 409 23.65 1.16 -17.91
N ASN A 410 23.49 1.66 -16.68
CA ASN A 410 23.87 0.98 -15.44
C ASN A 410 22.66 0.79 -14.49
N ILE A 411 22.79 -0.15 -13.55
CA ILE A 411 21.80 -0.35 -12.47
C ILE A 411 21.61 0.91 -11.62
N TYR A 412 22.66 1.71 -11.46
CA TYR A 412 22.61 2.95 -10.69
C TYR A 412 21.70 3.99 -11.37
N ASP A 413 21.68 4.06 -12.70
CA ASP A 413 20.78 4.96 -13.42
C ASP A 413 19.31 4.62 -13.15
N LEU A 414 19.02 3.33 -13.08
CA LEU A 414 17.68 2.82 -12.77
C LEU A 414 17.28 3.12 -11.31
N MET A 415 18.21 3.01 -10.36
CA MET A 415 17.96 3.41 -8.98
C MET A 415 17.68 4.92 -8.88
N VAL A 416 18.50 5.74 -9.55
CA VAL A 416 18.32 7.20 -9.60
C VAL A 416 16.98 7.55 -10.24
N ALA A 417 16.62 6.94 -11.37
CA ALA A 417 15.32 7.15 -12.01
C ALA A 417 14.14 6.76 -11.12
N GLY A 418 14.25 5.64 -10.39
CA GLY A 418 13.24 5.20 -9.43
C GLY A 418 13.07 6.20 -8.27
N ILE A 419 14.16 6.64 -7.66
CA ILE A 419 14.14 7.64 -6.57
C ILE A 419 13.61 8.98 -7.08
N SER A 420 14.02 9.40 -8.28
CA SER A 420 13.48 10.61 -8.94
C SER A 420 11.98 10.48 -9.19
N GLY A 421 11.49 9.32 -9.64
CA GLY A 421 10.06 9.07 -9.77
C GLY A 421 9.30 9.19 -8.44
N LEU A 422 9.86 8.67 -7.35
CA LEU A 422 9.29 8.80 -6.00
C LEU A 422 9.24 10.26 -5.57
N ALA A 423 10.36 10.98 -5.73
CA ALA A 423 10.47 12.38 -5.35
C ALA A 423 9.51 13.27 -6.17
N ALA A 424 9.41 13.04 -7.48
CA ALA A 424 8.54 13.80 -8.36
C ALA A 424 7.06 13.56 -8.05
N ALA A 425 6.65 12.31 -7.84
CA ALA A 425 5.28 12.00 -7.45
C ALA A 425 4.93 12.56 -6.07
N PHE A 426 5.87 12.52 -5.12
CA PHE A 426 5.68 13.09 -3.79
C PHE A 426 5.57 14.62 -3.84
N ALA A 427 6.49 15.28 -4.56
CA ALA A 427 6.49 16.73 -4.75
C ALA A 427 5.23 17.21 -5.47
N LEU A 428 4.79 16.51 -6.53
CA LEU A 428 3.58 16.86 -7.25
C LEU A 428 2.31 16.65 -6.40
N SER A 429 2.32 15.66 -5.50
CA SER A 429 1.21 15.44 -4.57
C SER A 429 1.08 16.53 -3.50
N ARG A 430 2.00 17.51 -3.42
CA ARG A 430 1.96 18.60 -2.45
C ARG A 430 2.06 19.95 -3.15
N PRO A 431 1.05 20.82 -3.03
CA PRO A 431 1.06 22.15 -3.67
C PRO A 431 2.35 22.93 -3.40
N ASN A 432 2.81 22.91 -2.13
CA ASN A 432 3.97 23.66 -1.65
C ASN A 432 5.34 23.12 -2.11
N LEU A 433 5.40 21.92 -2.71
CA LEU A 433 6.66 21.30 -3.14
C LEU A 433 6.81 21.19 -4.66
N SER A 434 5.83 21.69 -5.41
CA SER A 434 5.84 21.68 -6.88
C SER A 434 7.04 22.42 -7.48
N ALA A 435 7.61 23.40 -6.78
CA ALA A 435 8.85 24.08 -7.18
C ALA A 435 10.10 23.17 -7.21
N ALA A 436 10.08 22.00 -6.56
CA ALA A 436 11.19 21.04 -6.58
C ALA A 436 11.19 20.13 -7.83
N LEU A 437 10.10 20.11 -8.61
CA LEU A 437 9.95 19.23 -9.77
C LEU A 437 11.05 19.38 -10.85
N PRO A 438 11.57 20.59 -11.16
CA PRO A 438 12.63 20.74 -12.17
C PRO A 438 13.92 20.04 -11.75
N GLY A 439 14.29 20.08 -10.47
CA GLY A 439 15.49 19.39 -9.95
C GLY A 439 15.39 17.87 -10.07
N VAL A 440 14.18 17.32 -9.89
CA VAL A 440 13.93 15.89 -10.05
C VAL A 440 13.91 15.46 -11.52
N ALA A 441 13.41 16.33 -12.40
CA ALA A 441 13.44 16.11 -13.85
C ALA A 441 14.88 16.02 -14.40
N ILE A 442 15.79 16.85 -13.87
CA ILE A 442 17.22 16.77 -14.20
C ILE A 442 17.81 15.41 -13.82
N ALA A 443 17.55 14.94 -12.59
CA ALA A 443 18.11 13.68 -12.10
C ALA A 443 17.62 12.43 -12.88
N ALA A 444 16.44 12.50 -13.50
CA ALA A 444 15.89 11.41 -14.31
C ALA A 444 16.52 11.26 -15.70
N ALA A 445 17.27 12.28 -16.15
CA ALA A 445 18.06 12.28 -17.38
C ALA A 445 17.32 11.74 -18.64
N LEU A 446 16.09 12.20 -18.92
CA LEU A 446 15.25 11.62 -19.97
C LEU A 446 15.57 12.10 -21.41
N VAL A 447 15.79 13.40 -21.60
CA VAL A 447 16.00 13.95 -22.95
C VAL A 447 17.37 13.61 -23.54
N PRO A 448 18.48 13.68 -22.80
CA PRO A 448 19.79 13.44 -23.39
C PRO A 448 20.01 12.02 -23.94
N PRO A 449 19.49 10.93 -23.33
CA PRO A 449 19.52 9.61 -23.96
C PRO A 449 18.72 9.54 -25.27
N LEU A 450 17.60 10.28 -25.39
CA LEU A 450 16.85 10.36 -26.65
C LEU A 450 17.65 11.07 -27.74
N ALA A 451 18.23 12.23 -27.41
CA ALA A 451 19.07 12.99 -28.34
C ALA A 451 20.31 12.17 -28.73
N THR A 452 20.97 11.52 -27.75
CA THR A 452 22.13 10.64 -27.98
C THR A 452 21.75 9.47 -28.88
N SER A 453 20.57 8.87 -28.70
CA SER A 453 20.09 7.78 -29.55
C SER A 453 19.92 8.23 -31.00
N GLY A 454 19.30 9.41 -31.22
CA GLY A 454 19.15 9.99 -32.56
C GLY A 454 20.47 10.34 -33.22
N ILE A 455 21.39 11.02 -32.51
CA ILE A 455 22.70 11.39 -33.06
C ILE A 455 23.54 10.14 -33.36
N SER A 456 23.58 9.17 -32.44
CA SER A 456 24.34 7.93 -32.63
C SER A 456 23.80 7.09 -33.80
N LEU A 457 22.48 7.11 -34.02
CA LEU A 457 21.85 6.48 -35.18
C LEU A 457 22.33 7.14 -36.48
N ALA A 458 22.40 8.47 -36.53
CA ALA A 458 22.89 9.21 -37.69
C ALA A 458 24.37 8.96 -37.97
N TYR A 459 25.19 8.75 -36.93
CA TYR A 459 26.62 8.43 -37.05
C TYR A 459 26.89 6.94 -37.33
N GLY A 460 25.87 6.08 -37.38
CA GLY A 460 26.04 4.65 -37.61
C GLY A 460 26.47 3.84 -36.38
N GLU A 461 26.54 4.48 -35.20
CA GLU A 461 26.92 3.87 -33.92
C GLU A 461 25.72 3.19 -33.25
N ILE A 462 25.26 2.09 -33.85
CA ILE A 462 24.05 1.36 -33.46
C ILE A 462 24.13 0.84 -32.01
N ALA A 463 25.33 0.47 -31.54
CA ALA A 463 25.53 -0.01 -30.18
C ALA A 463 25.20 1.09 -29.16
N ASN A 464 25.76 2.29 -29.34
CA ASN A 464 25.51 3.44 -28.47
C ASN A 464 24.05 3.89 -28.56
N ALA A 465 23.46 3.89 -29.78
CA ALA A 465 22.07 4.25 -29.99
C ALA A 465 21.09 3.34 -29.24
N ARG A 466 21.33 2.03 -29.24
CA ARG A 466 20.53 1.02 -28.51
C ARG A 466 20.69 1.15 -27.01
N GLY A 467 21.92 1.39 -26.54
CA GLY A 467 22.19 1.60 -25.11
C GLY A 467 21.46 2.82 -24.55
N ALA A 468 21.50 3.95 -25.27
CA ALA A 468 20.81 5.17 -24.88
C ALA A 468 19.27 5.03 -24.95
N ALA A 469 18.75 4.29 -25.95
CA ALA A 469 17.32 3.98 -26.00
C ALA A 469 16.87 3.04 -24.86
N LEU A 470 17.72 2.08 -24.49
CA LEU A 470 17.49 1.20 -23.35
C LEU A 470 17.46 2.00 -22.04
N LEU A 471 18.42 2.90 -21.84
CA LEU A 471 18.47 3.81 -20.68
C LEU A 471 17.19 4.62 -20.53
N PHE A 472 16.70 5.22 -21.63
CA PHE A 472 15.44 5.95 -21.63
C PHE A 472 14.26 5.05 -21.22
N THR A 473 14.17 3.86 -21.83
CA THR A 473 13.07 2.93 -21.59
C THR A 473 13.04 2.45 -20.14
N THR A 474 14.21 2.13 -19.57
CA THR A 474 14.33 1.71 -18.18
C THR A 474 13.93 2.83 -17.23
N ASN A 475 14.35 4.07 -17.49
CA ASN A 475 14.01 5.22 -16.67
C ASN A 475 12.50 5.49 -16.69
N VAL A 476 11.87 5.43 -17.86
CA VAL A 476 10.41 5.54 -18.02
C VAL A 476 9.68 4.52 -17.16
N VAL A 477 10.05 3.24 -17.25
CA VAL A 477 9.42 2.16 -16.46
C VAL A 477 9.61 2.40 -14.95
N ALA A 478 10.81 2.78 -14.53
CA ALA A 478 11.15 3.05 -13.14
C ALA A 478 10.32 4.19 -12.56
N ILE A 479 10.23 5.30 -13.29
CA ILE A 479 9.49 6.49 -12.87
C ILE A 479 8.00 6.18 -12.74
N VAL A 480 7.43 5.46 -13.71
CA VAL A 480 6.01 5.07 -13.66
C VAL A 480 5.72 4.15 -12.47
N LEU A 481 6.57 3.14 -12.22
CA LEU A 481 6.44 2.25 -11.07
C LEU A 481 6.54 3.00 -9.74
N ALA A 482 7.54 3.86 -9.62
CA ALA A 482 7.76 4.69 -8.44
C ALA A 482 6.58 5.64 -8.18
N ALA A 483 6.12 6.34 -9.21
CA ALA A 483 4.98 7.24 -9.12
C ALA A 483 3.71 6.50 -8.69
N SER A 484 3.45 5.31 -9.26
CA SER A 484 2.35 4.46 -8.83
C SER A 484 2.46 4.06 -7.35
N ALA A 485 3.66 3.73 -6.85
CA ALA A 485 3.85 3.39 -5.44
C ALA A 485 3.49 4.57 -4.52
N VAL A 486 3.93 5.79 -4.86
CA VAL A 486 3.63 7.00 -4.07
C VAL A 486 2.14 7.33 -4.10
N PHE A 487 1.51 7.34 -5.28
CA PHE A 487 0.08 7.66 -5.37
C PHE A 487 -0.78 6.61 -4.67
N TYR A 488 -0.39 5.33 -4.71
CA TYR A 488 -1.04 4.28 -3.94
C TYR A 488 -0.91 4.52 -2.42
N ALA A 489 0.29 4.87 -1.95
CA ALA A 489 0.55 5.19 -0.55
C ALA A 489 -0.21 6.45 -0.06
N ARG A 490 -0.45 7.43 -0.95
CA ARG A 490 -1.23 8.67 -0.66
C ARG A 490 -2.75 8.47 -0.76
N GLY A 491 -3.22 7.22 -0.83
CA GLY A 491 -4.64 6.89 -0.79
C GLY A 491 -5.38 6.95 -2.12
N VAL A 492 -4.68 7.10 -3.25
CA VAL A 492 -5.32 6.99 -4.57
C VAL A 492 -5.76 5.53 -4.74
N ARG A 493 -7.08 5.31 -4.71
CA ARG A 493 -7.69 3.99 -4.81
C ARG A 493 -8.74 4.03 -5.92
N GLY A 494 -8.63 3.11 -6.87
CA GLY A 494 -9.61 2.96 -7.94
C GLY A 494 -11.01 2.59 -7.41
N ASN A 495 -12.05 3.01 -8.13
CA ASN A 495 -13.44 2.82 -7.72
C ASN A 495 -13.76 1.31 -7.52
N ARG A 496 -14.23 0.94 -6.32
CA ARG A 496 -14.32 -0.46 -5.82
C ARG A 496 -15.42 -1.30 -6.50
N LYS A 497 -16.23 -0.69 -7.38
CA LYS A 497 -17.46 -1.26 -7.97
C LYS A 497 -17.24 -2.12 -9.24
N SER A 498 -16.05 -2.17 -9.84
CA SER A 498 -15.78 -2.98 -11.04
C SER A 498 -14.65 -4.01 -10.80
N GLY A 499 -15.02 -5.29 -10.68
CA GLY A 499 -14.07 -6.40 -10.56
C GLY A 499 -13.10 -6.51 -11.75
N THR A 500 -13.59 -6.20 -12.96
CA THR A 500 -12.82 -6.20 -14.21
C THR A 500 -11.71 -5.15 -14.20
N ARG A 501 -11.99 -3.93 -13.71
CA ARG A 501 -10.99 -2.84 -13.65
C ARG A 501 -9.86 -3.16 -12.65
N ARG A 502 -10.18 -3.80 -11.51
CA ARG A 502 -9.17 -4.25 -10.54
C ARG A 502 -8.23 -5.32 -11.12
N LEU A 503 -8.76 -6.26 -11.89
CA LEU A 503 -7.97 -7.31 -12.51
C LEU A 503 -7.02 -6.74 -13.59
N TRP A 504 -7.49 -5.75 -14.35
CA TRP A 504 -6.68 -5.04 -15.35
C TRP A 504 -5.51 -4.28 -14.72
N VAL A 505 -5.76 -3.48 -13.66
CA VAL A 505 -4.72 -2.76 -12.93
C VAL A 505 -3.67 -3.71 -12.37
N ARG A 506 -4.10 -4.82 -11.74
CA ARG A 506 -3.18 -5.82 -11.19
C ARG A 506 -2.33 -6.47 -12.28
N ARG A 507 -2.91 -6.82 -13.43
CA ARG A 507 -2.18 -7.39 -14.58
C ARG A 507 -1.18 -6.41 -15.17
N LEU A 508 -1.55 -5.14 -15.28
CA LEU A 508 -0.71 -4.10 -15.85
C LEU A 508 0.47 -3.76 -14.92
N MET A 509 0.24 -3.66 -13.60
CA MET A 509 1.30 -3.54 -12.59
C MET A 509 2.24 -4.74 -12.60
N LEU A 510 1.70 -5.97 -12.64
CA LEU A 510 2.51 -7.19 -12.76
C LEU A 510 3.31 -7.20 -14.05
N GLY A 511 2.71 -6.79 -15.17
CA GLY A 511 3.38 -6.66 -16.45
C GLY A 511 4.50 -5.64 -16.41
N LEU A 512 4.29 -4.48 -15.79
CA LEU A 512 5.30 -3.43 -15.66
C LEU A 512 6.45 -3.86 -14.74
N CYS A 513 6.16 -4.56 -13.64
CA CYS A 513 7.18 -5.16 -12.77
C CYS A 513 7.97 -6.26 -13.50
N LEU A 514 7.31 -7.08 -14.31
CA LEU A 514 7.95 -8.13 -15.10
C LEU A 514 8.83 -7.51 -16.20
N VAL A 515 8.34 -6.49 -16.90
CA VAL A 515 9.13 -5.72 -17.87
C VAL A 515 10.33 -5.07 -17.19
N GLY A 516 10.14 -4.43 -16.03
CA GLY A 516 11.25 -3.89 -15.24
C GLY A 516 12.28 -4.97 -14.87
N GLY A 517 11.83 -6.12 -14.40
CA GLY A 517 12.69 -7.26 -14.08
C GLY A 517 13.40 -7.86 -15.29
N VAL A 518 12.75 -7.92 -16.46
CA VAL A 518 13.37 -8.36 -17.71
C VAL A 518 14.40 -7.34 -18.20
N LEU A 519 14.13 -6.04 -18.07
CA LEU A 519 15.05 -4.97 -18.43
C LEU A 519 16.28 -4.90 -17.51
N MET A 520 16.22 -5.47 -16.30
CA MET A 520 17.40 -5.66 -15.44
C MET A 520 18.42 -6.64 -16.03
N VAL A 521 17.98 -7.63 -16.81
CA VAL A 521 18.86 -8.64 -17.40
C VAL A 521 19.89 -8.02 -18.35
N PRO A 522 19.52 -7.23 -19.38
CA PRO A 522 20.51 -6.60 -20.26
C PRO A 522 21.41 -5.61 -19.51
N LEU A 523 20.87 -4.83 -18.56
CA LEU A 523 21.68 -3.93 -17.71
C LEU A 523 22.74 -4.71 -16.93
N SER A 524 22.34 -5.81 -16.28
CA SER A 524 23.27 -6.67 -15.56
C SER A 524 24.31 -7.30 -16.51
N SER A 525 23.93 -7.68 -17.73
CA SER A 525 24.86 -8.26 -18.70
C SER A 525 25.91 -7.27 -19.20
N VAL A 526 25.56 -5.98 -19.36
CA VAL A 526 26.49 -4.90 -19.70
C VAL A 526 27.46 -4.65 -18.55
N VAL A 527 26.95 -4.55 -17.31
CA VAL A 527 27.77 -4.42 -16.10
C VAL A 527 28.70 -5.63 -15.92
N PHE A 528 28.21 -6.85 -16.12
CA PHE A 528 29.04 -8.06 -16.06
C PHE A 528 30.06 -8.13 -17.20
N GLY A 529 29.75 -7.56 -18.37
CA GLY A 529 30.66 -7.42 -19.49
C GLY A 529 31.79 -6.43 -19.19
N GLU A 530 31.47 -5.28 -18.61
CA GLU A 530 32.45 -4.28 -18.16
C GLU A 530 33.27 -4.77 -16.96
N PHE A 531 32.67 -5.42 -15.97
CA PHE A 531 33.41 -6.05 -14.88
C PHE A 531 34.36 -7.14 -15.40
N ARG A 532 33.94 -7.91 -16.41
CA ARG A 532 34.85 -8.83 -17.11
C ARG A 532 35.96 -8.05 -17.82
N ALA A 533 35.65 -7.04 -18.63
CA ALA A 533 36.63 -6.25 -19.36
C ALA A 533 37.63 -5.53 -18.43
N ASN A 534 37.17 -5.00 -17.30
CA ASN A 534 38.00 -4.33 -16.29
C ASN A 534 38.87 -5.33 -15.52
N ARG A 535 38.40 -6.58 -15.32
CA ARG A 535 39.24 -7.70 -14.84
C ARG A 535 40.36 -8.08 -15.81
N TYR A 536 40.29 -7.65 -17.06
CA TYR A 536 41.28 -7.94 -18.11
C TYR A 536 42.24 -6.78 -18.40
N GLN A 537 42.07 -5.61 -17.75
CA GLN A 537 42.99 -4.49 -17.89
C GLN A 537 44.10 -4.57 -16.82
N LEU A 538 45.35 -4.40 -17.24
CA LEU A 538 46.48 -4.21 -16.31
C LEU A 538 46.23 -2.97 -15.45
N SER A 539 46.47 -3.08 -14.13
CA SER A 539 46.31 -1.95 -13.22
C SER A 539 47.24 -0.80 -13.62
N ARG A 540 46.88 0.44 -13.28
CA ARG A 540 47.71 1.62 -13.60
C ARG A 540 49.13 1.48 -13.05
N GLU A 541 49.27 0.91 -11.85
CA GLU A 541 50.57 0.61 -11.23
C GLU A 541 51.38 -0.40 -12.05
N GLN A 542 50.75 -1.48 -12.51
CA GLN A 542 51.43 -2.50 -13.34
C GLN A 542 51.86 -1.93 -14.70
N ARG A 543 51.04 -1.06 -15.31
CA ARG A 543 51.41 -0.40 -16.57
C ARG A 543 52.59 0.57 -16.40
N ALA A 544 52.63 1.32 -15.29
CA ALA A 544 53.74 2.23 -15.01
C ALA A 544 55.05 1.47 -14.80
N LEU A 545 55.01 0.40 -14.00
CA LEU A 545 56.18 -0.44 -13.70
C LEU A 545 56.67 -1.21 -14.94
N LEU A 546 55.75 -1.72 -15.77
CA LEU A 546 56.08 -2.33 -17.05
C LEU A 546 56.71 -1.33 -18.02
N GLN A 547 56.16 -0.11 -18.11
CA GLN A 547 56.69 0.93 -18.98
C GLN A 547 58.08 1.40 -18.53
N GLU A 548 58.32 1.54 -17.22
CA GLU A 548 59.63 1.90 -16.64
C GLU A 548 60.71 0.86 -16.98
N ARG A 549 60.39 -0.43 -16.82
CA ARG A 549 61.29 -1.55 -17.18
C ARG A 549 61.53 -1.64 -18.69
N LEU A 550 60.49 -1.43 -19.50
CA LEU A 550 60.62 -1.45 -20.95
C LEU A 550 61.49 -0.30 -21.46
N THR A 551 61.37 0.89 -20.88
CA THR A 551 62.28 2.01 -21.19
C THR A 551 63.73 1.71 -20.84
N ALA A 552 64.01 0.92 -19.80
CA ALA A 552 65.37 0.50 -19.45
C ALA A 552 66.02 -0.44 -20.50
N VAL A 553 65.19 -1.14 -21.29
CA VAL A 553 65.63 -2.02 -22.40
C VAL A 553 65.44 -1.33 -23.77
N GLY A 554 65.05 -0.05 -23.78
CA GLY A 554 64.79 0.73 -25.00
C GLY A 554 63.48 0.39 -25.71
N GLY A 555 62.61 -0.43 -25.10
CA GLY A 555 61.32 -0.84 -25.65
C GLY A 555 60.15 0.03 -25.20
N ARG A 556 59.01 -0.10 -25.89
CA ARG A 556 57.78 0.64 -25.62
C ARG A 556 56.59 -0.31 -25.52
N PHE A 557 55.74 -0.09 -24.52
CA PHE A 557 54.46 -0.79 -24.43
C PHE A 557 53.47 -0.19 -25.46
N LEU A 558 52.95 -1.03 -26.35
CA LEU A 558 51.97 -0.63 -27.37
C LEU A 558 50.55 -0.86 -26.88
N ARG A 559 50.21 -2.10 -26.55
CA ARG A 559 48.84 -2.48 -26.18
C ARG A 559 48.83 -3.76 -25.36
N SER A 560 47.84 -3.87 -24.46
CA SER A 560 47.47 -5.14 -23.83
C SER A 560 46.04 -5.51 -24.17
N HIS A 561 45.82 -6.79 -24.47
CA HIS A 561 44.52 -7.37 -24.70
C HIS A 561 44.35 -8.56 -23.76
N GLY A 562 43.40 -8.47 -22.83
CA GLY A 562 43.12 -9.57 -21.89
C GLY A 562 41.90 -10.36 -22.33
N SER A 563 42.03 -11.68 -22.28
CA SER A 563 40.97 -12.66 -22.58
C SER A 563 40.88 -13.71 -21.46
N ASP A 564 39.84 -14.56 -21.49
CA ASP A 564 39.72 -15.70 -20.58
C ASP A 564 40.92 -16.67 -20.67
N ALA A 565 41.65 -16.67 -21.80
CA ALA A 565 42.82 -17.50 -22.06
C ALA A 565 44.16 -16.87 -21.62
N GLY A 566 44.15 -15.65 -21.07
CA GLY A 566 45.35 -14.94 -20.62
C GLY A 566 45.43 -13.49 -21.10
N ILE A 567 46.48 -12.79 -20.67
CA ILE A 567 46.80 -11.42 -21.10
C ILE A 567 47.82 -11.50 -22.24
N GLU A 568 47.48 -10.94 -23.40
CA GLU A 568 48.41 -10.73 -24.52
C GLU A 568 49.00 -9.32 -24.43
N LEU A 569 50.32 -9.21 -24.32
CA LEU A 569 51.05 -7.94 -24.39
C LEU A 569 51.78 -7.82 -25.72
N TRP A 570 51.62 -6.66 -26.37
CA TRP A 570 52.36 -6.25 -27.55
C TRP A 570 53.41 -5.22 -27.14
N ILE A 571 54.67 -5.58 -27.34
CA ILE A 571 55.83 -4.80 -26.91
C ILE A 571 56.69 -4.52 -28.14
N GLU A 572 57.04 -3.25 -28.30
CA GLU A 572 57.97 -2.76 -29.30
C GLU A 572 59.37 -2.75 -28.68
N ALA A 573 60.37 -3.36 -29.30
CA ALA A 573 61.74 -3.34 -28.78
C ALA A 573 62.76 -3.20 -29.92
N PRO A 574 63.87 -2.46 -29.71
CA PRO A 574 64.91 -2.25 -30.71
C PRO A 574 65.78 -3.49 -30.95
N ARG A 575 65.60 -4.54 -30.14
CA ARG A 575 66.28 -5.84 -30.25
C ARG A 575 65.31 -6.97 -29.92
N MET A 576 65.53 -8.15 -30.47
CA MET A 576 64.81 -9.35 -30.01
C MET A 576 65.16 -9.59 -28.54
N LEU A 577 64.13 -9.58 -27.68
CA LEU A 577 64.28 -9.91 -26.27
C LEU A 577 64.70 -11.38 -26.13
N THR A 578 65.66 -11.62 -25.24
CA THR A 578 66.14 -12.98 -24.95
C THR A 578 65.08 -13.79 -24.21
N GLY A 579 65.15 -15.12 -24.32
CA GLY A 579 64.20 -16.02 -23.66
C GLY A 579 64.14 -15.84 -22.13
N GLU A 580 65.26 -15.44 -21.50
CA GLU A 580 65.34 -15.11 -20.07
C GLU A 580 64.65 -13.80 -19.72
N GLU A 581 64.81 -12.74 -20.53
CA GLU A 581 64.14 -11.45 -20.34
C GLU A 581 62.61 -11.59 -20.45
N VAL A 582 62.13 -12.36 -21.44
CA VAL A 582 60.70 -12.66 -21.61
C VAL A 582 60.18 -13.54 -20.46
N ALA A 583 60.99 -14.49 -19.96
CA ALA A 583 60.63 -15.32 -18.81
C ALA A 583 60.54 -14.51 -17.51
N ALA A 584 61.46 -13.57 -17.30
CA ALA A 584 61.44 -12.64 -16.16
C ALA A 584 60.19 -11.74 -16.19
N LEU A 585 59.88 -11.15 -17.36
CA LEU A 585 58.67 -10.33 -17.55
C LEU A 585 57.39 -11.15 -17.30
N ARG A 586 57.36 -12.42 -17.74
CA ARG A 586 56.24 -13.33 -17.50
C ARG A 586 56.13 -13.73 -16.02
N ALA A 587 57.25 -13.97 -15.33
CA ALA A 587 57.26 -14.38 -13.92
C ALA A 587 56.73 -13.28 -12.99
N GLU A 588 57.12 -12.03 -13.24
CA GLU A 588 56.70 -10.86 -12.43
C GLU A 588 55.21 -10.54 -12.64
N LEU A 589 54.70 -10.69 -13.86
CA LEU A 589 53.25 -10.57 -14.14
C LEU A 589 52.44 -11.78 -13.64
N LYS A 590 53.07 -12.93 -13.43
CA LYS A 590 52.44 -14.15 -12.90
C LYS A 590 52.22 -14.11 -11.39
N GLU A 591 52.92 -13.23 -10.67
CA GLU A 591 52.87 -13.13 -9.20
C GLU A 591 51.51 -12.68 -8.64
N ARG A 592 50.55 -12.30 -9.50
CA ARG A 592 49.15 -12.03 -9.12
C ARG A 592 48.09 -12.81 -9.92
N GLY A 593 48.48 -13.91 -10.60
CA GLY A 593 47.58 -15.06 -10.78
C GLY A 593 47.02 -15.40 -12.18
N ARG A 594 47.65 -15.07 -13.32
CA ARG A 594 47.20 -15.54 -14.65
C ARG A 594 48.33 -15.77 -15.67
N PRO A 595 48.16 -16.66 -16.68
CA PRO A 595 49.13 -16.87 -17.74
C PRO A 595 49.19 -15.65 -18.68
N VAL A 596 50.41 -15.20 -18.98
CA VAL A 596 50.69 -14.04 -19.82
C VAL A 596 51.40 -14.48 -21.09
N ARG A 597 50.82 -14.16 -22.25
CA ARG A 597 51.47 -14.33 -23.56
C ARG A 597 52.04 -12.99 -24.00
N VAL A 598 53.32 -12.99 -24.35
CA VAL A 598 54.04 -11.78 -24.76
C VAL A 598 54.39 -11.94 -26.23
N HIS A 599 53.90 -11.00 -27.04
CA HIS A 599 54.22 -10.85 -28.45
C HIS A 599 55.19 -9.68 -28.59
N THR A 600 56.34 -9.95 -29.19
CA THR A 600 57.41 -8.96 -29.40
C THR A 600 57.51 -8.67 -30.89
N ASP A 601 57.23 -7.43 -31.29
CA ASP A 601 57.47 -6.98 -32.65
C ASP A 601 58.83 -6.28 -32.70
N LEU A 602 59.68 -6.71 -33.64
CA LEU A 602 61.01 -6.16 -33.85
C LEU A 602 60.89 -4.90 -34.71
N VAL A 603 61.32 -3.75 -34.17
CA VAL A 603 61.51 -2.55 -34.98
C VAL A 603 62.95 -2.57 -35.49
N ILE A 604 63.10 -2.88 -36.78
CA ILE A 604 64.35 -2.64 -37.50
C ILE A 604 64.30 -1.17 -37.90
N ASP A 605 65.03 -0.33 -37.18
CA ASP A 605 65.26 1.05 -37.59
C ASP A 605 66.17 0.99 -38.83
N VAL A 606 65.57 1.03 -40.03
CA VAL A 606 66.34 1.20 -41.26
C VAL A 606 66.68 2.69 -41.31
N PRO A 607 67.96 3.10 -41.18
CA PRO A 607 68.31 4.50 -41.25
C PRO A 607 67.85 5.04 -42.60
N ALA A 608 67.05 6.12 -42.57
CA ALA A 608 66.68 6.84 -43.77
C ALA A 608 67.97 7.17 -44.53
N ALA A 609 68.10 6.65 -45.75
CA ALA A 609 69.14 7.06 -46.67
C ALA A 609 68.99 8.58 -46.85
N SER A 610 69.98 9.32 -46.36
CA SER A 610 70.18 10.70 -46.74
C SER A 610 70.62 10.69 -48.20
N ASP A 611 69.73 11.07 -49.10
CA ASP A 611 70.04 11.74 -50.38
C ASP A 611 68.84 12.58 -50.83
#